data_AF-H5SK86-F1
#
_entry.id   AF-H5SK86-F1
#
_cell.length_a   1.000
_cell.length_b   1.000
_cell.length_c   1.000
_cell.angle_alpha   90.00
_cell.angle_beta   90.00
_cell.angle_gamma   90.00
#
_symmetry.space_group_name_H-M   'P 1'
#
loop_
_entity.id
_entity.type
_entity.pdbx_description
1 polymer ?
#
loop_
_entity_poly.entity_id
_entity_poly.type
_entity_poly.pdbx_seq_one_letter_code
_entity_poly.pdbx_strand_id
1 'polypeptide(L)'
;MSQALYRTYRPQGWQEVVGQEHVVQTLRNALQAGRIAHAYLFAGPRGTGKTTLARLLAKAVNCLDPDPAARPCDRCENCLAVREGRFLDLIEIDAASNTSVEDVRDLRDKVNFAPSQGKYKVYIIDEVHMLSTAAFNALLKTLEEPPSHVIFVLATTEIHKIPATVLSRCQRHEFRRLSVAEIVGQLERIAEKEALQAEAEALTLIARQASGSLRDAISLLDQVASAGLPITLALVQTLLGTAAPTSVPELIESLHGGDASRALGIIHRALDGGADARAFARQIVDHLRSLLLIQFGNETEIDATPEMKAQMRKQARYFTTATLLSLIKAFHSAAVDTRNAWLPSLGLELAVAEALNAISGEPQQSPKTAHSPASAARQPVPPDSVKAPGPKVEAAQHSGASPSPADRPPVLSLEEVQRVWPEVRKRLKPGHPSTDGLLNSCRPMEIRGHDLILGFKSEIVRALMDRPEHIEPTRKVLKEMLGVELSIRCVVVNAQGKLPPHIPANSMVAEALNQGGKLVEEE
;
A
#
# COMPACT_ATOMS: atom_id res chain seq x y z
N MET A 1 -26.73 -0.36 -25.99
CA MET A 1 -25.91 -0.47 -24.77
C MET A 1 -26.04 0.86 -24.03
N SER A 2 -26.76 0.90 -22.91
CA SER A 2 -26.79 2.08 -22.05
C SER A 2 -25.37 2.38 -21.57
N GLN A 3 -24.94 3.65 -21.63
CA GLN A 3 -23.65 4.04 -21.05
C GLN A 3 -23.76 3.96 -19.52
N ALA A 4 -22.70 3.44 -18.86
CA ALA A 4 -22.65 3.36 -17.40
C ALA A 4 -22.84 4.74 -16.76
N LEU A 5 -23.61 4.81 -15.66
CA LEU A 5 -24.05 6.08 -15.05
C LEU A 5 -22.87 6.97 -14.66
N TYR A 6 -21.76 6.41 -14.18
CA TYR A 6 -20.59 7.20 -13.77
C TYR A 6 -19.90 7.93 -14.94
N ARG A 7 -20.15 7.51 -16.19
CA ARG A 7 -19.67 8.21 -17.39
C ARG A 7 -20.66 9.28 -17.81
N THR A 8 -21.95 8.94 -17.85
CA THR A 8 -23.04 9.84 -18.21
C THR A 8 -23.12 11.05 -17.27
N TYR A 9 -23.00 10.81 -15.96
CA TYR A 9 -23.06 11.84 -14.92
C TYR A 9 -21.70 12.39 -14.52
N ARG A 10 -20.68 12.24 -15.37
CA ARG A 10 -19.39 12.88 -15.14
C ARG A 10 -19.58 14.41 -15.26
N PRO A 11 -19.19 15.21 -14.24
CA PRO A 11 -19.34 16.66 -14.25
C PRO A 11 -18.80 17.33 -15.52
N GLN A 12 -19.63 18.17 -16.15
CA GLN A 12 -19.30 18.92 -17.37
C GLN A 12 -18.96 20.39 -17.12
N GLY A 13 -19.32 20.92 -15.95
CA GLY A 13 -19.03 22.27 -15.48
C GLY A 13 -18.52 22.30 -14.04
N TRP A 14 -18.02 23.47 -13.61
CA TRP A 14 -17.48 23.65 -12.26
C TRP A 14 -18.52 23.45 -11.16
N GLN A 15 -19.78 23.82 -11.42
CA GLN A 15 -20.87 23.76 -10.44
C GLN A 15 -21.36 22.34 -10.15
N GLU A 16 -21.05 21.39 -11.05
CA GLU A 16 -21.43 19.99 -10.92
C GLU A 16 -20.41 19.17 -10.10
N VAL A 17 -19.27 19.76 -9.76
CA VAL A 17 -18.24 19.12 -8.95
C VAL A 17 -18.66 19.18 -7.49
N VAL A 18 -18.74 18.02 -6.83
CA VAL A 18 -19.17 17.89 -5.44
C VAL A 18 -17.97 17.75 -4.50
N GLY A 19 -17.96 18.50 -3.39
CA GLY A 19 -17.06 18.30 -2.25
C GLY A 19 -15.60 18.71 -2.46
N GLN A 20 -15.30 19.43 -3.54
CA GLN A 20 -13.94 19.91 -3.87
C GLN A 20 -13.93 21.42 -4.15
N GLU A 21 -14.75 22.17 -3.43
CA GLU A 21 -15.01 23.60 -3.65
C GLU A 21 -13.72 24.42 -3.56
N HIS A 22 -12.81 24.06 -2.65
CA HIS A 22 -11.52 24.73 -2.49
C HIS A 22 -10.63 24.60 -3.74
N VAL A 23 -10.59 23.41 -4.35
CA VAL A 23 -9.81 23.17 -5.59
C VAL A 23 -10.47 23.89 -6.76
N VAL A 24 -11.78 23.73 -6.92
CA VAL A 24 -12.57 24.38 -7.98
C VAL A 24 -12.37 25.90 -7.93
N GLN A 25 -12.52 26.52 -6.76
CA GLN A 25 -12.37 27.96 -6.60
C GLN A 25 -10.95 28.43 -6.95
N THR A 26 -9.92 27.69 -6.52
CA THR A 26 -8.53 28.05 -6.82
C THR A 26 -8.25 28.01 -8.34
N LEU A 27 -8.74 26.98 -9.03
CA LEU A 27 -8.58 26.86 -10.48
C LEU A 27 -9.36 27.94 -11.24
N ARG A 28 -10.59 28.25 -10.81
CA ARG A 28 -11.40 29.34 -11.41
C ARG A 28 -10.72 30.69 -11.25
N ASN A 29 -10.20 30.99 -10.06
CA ASN A 29 -9.48 32.23 -9.80
C ASN A 29 -8.21 32.33 -10.66
N ALA A 30 -7.45 31.24 -10.80
CA ALA A 30 -6.26 31.20 -11.65
C ALA A 30 -6.60 31.46 -13.13
N LEU A 31 -7.69 30.87 -13.62
CA LEU A 31 -8.19 31.07 -14.98
C LEU A 31 -8.62 32.52 -15.23
N GLN A 32 -9.39 33.10 -14.31
CA GLN A 32 -9.84 34.49 -14.39
C GLN A 32 -8.68 35.48 -14.35
N ALA A 33 -7.68 35.22 -13.51
CA ALA A 33 -6.49 36.06 -13.40
C ALA A 33 -5.47 35.83 -14.54
N GLY A 34 -5.70 34.87 -15.45
CA GLY A 34 -4.74 34.51 -16.50
C GLY A 34 -3.44 33.90 -15.95
N ARG A 35 -3.43 33.41 -14.70
CA ARG A 35 -2.27 32.85 -14.01
C ARG A 35 -2.34 31.31 -13.97
N ILE A 36 -2.42 30.71 -15.16
CA ILE A 36 -2.41 29.25 -15.31
C ILE A 36 -0.98 28.74 -15.16
N ALA A 37 -0.79 27.73 -14.31
CA ALA A 37 0.49 27.06 -14.12
C ALA A 37 0.75 26.09 -15.29
N HIS A 38 2.03 25.85 -15.58
CA HIS A 38 2.45 24.87 -16.57
C HIS A 38 2.29 23.43 -16.09
N ALA A 39 2.24 23.19 -14.77
CA ALA A 39 2.09 21.88 -14.17
C ALA A 39 1.23 21.91 -12.91
N TYR A 40 0.25 21.00 -12.86
CA TYR A 40 -0.65 20.76 -11.73
C TYR A 40 -0.47 19.34 -11.22
N LEU A 41 -0.47 19.18 -9.89
CA LEU A 41 -0.50 17.86 -9.25
C LEU A 41 -1.79 17.72 -8.44
N PHE A 42 -2.68 16.86 -8.91
CA PHE A 42 -3.93 16.49 -8.26
C PHE A 42 -3.71 15.22 -7.44
N ALA A 43 -3.69 15.36 -6.12
CA ALA A 43 -3.42 14.27 -5.20
C ALA A 43 -4.64 13.98 -4.32
N GLY A 44 -4.95 12.70 -4.11
CA GLY A 44 -5.99 12.31 -3.15
C GLY A 44 -6.62 10.97 -3.50
N PRO A 45 -7.58 10.48 -2.69
CA PRO A 45 -8.17 9.16 -2.84
C PRO A 45 -8.79 8.92 -4.24
N ARG A 46 -8.93 7.65 -4.63
CA ARG A 46 -9.61 7.26 -5.86
C ARG A 46 -11.05 7.80 -5.86
N GLY A 47 -11.54 8.17 -7.05
CA GLY A 47 -12.96 8.49 -7.27
C GLY A 47 -13.46 9.81 -6.67
N THR A 48 -12.55 10.66 -6.17
CA THR A 48 -12.85 12.01 -5.64
C THR A 48 -12.95 13.10 -6.72
N GLY A 49 -12.75 12.74 -8.00
CA GLY A 49 -12.92 13.67 -9.13
C GLY A 49 -11.63 14.23 -9.74
N LYS A 50 -10.44 13.73 -9.38
CA LYS A 50 -9.14 14.21 -9.92
C LYS A 50 -9.11 14.32 -11.46
N THR A 51 -9.32 13.21 -12.17
CA THR A 51 -9.30 13.18 -13.65
C THR A 51 -10.45 14.02 -14.25
N THR A 52 -11.60 14.07 -13.57
CA THR A 52 -12.74 14.91 -14.00
C THR A 52 -12.34 16.38 -13.95
N LEU A 53 -11.76 16.84 -12.85
CA LEU A 53 -11.35 18.23 -12.69
C LEU A 53 -10.20 18.59 -13.64
N ALA A 54 -9.32 17.64 -13.95
CA ALA A 54 -8.27 17.81 -14.95
C ALA A 54 -8.85 18.04 -16.35
N ARG A 55 -9.87 17.27 -16.75
CA ARG A 55 -10.60 17.51 -18.00
C ARG A 55 -11.35 18.83 -18.00
N LEU A 56 -11.96 19.23 -16.88
CA LEU A 56 -12.63 20.53 -16.76
C LEU A 56 -11.65 21.70 -16.91
N LEU A 57 -10.46 21.59 -16.31
CA LEU A 57 -9.39 22.56 -16.51
C LEU A 57 -8.97 22.62 -17.98
N ALA A 58 -8.74 21.47 -18.62
CA ALA A 58 -8.39 21.40 -20.05
C ALA A 58 -9.46 22.05 -20.95
N LYS A 59 -10.73 21.78 -20.64
CA LYS A 59 -11.89 22.38 -21.31
C LYS A 59 -11.94 23.90 -21.11
N ALA A 60 -11.64 24.37 -19.90
CA ALA A 60 -11.72 25.79 -19.54
C ALA A 60 -10.58 26.62 -20.14
N VAL A 61 -9.35 26.13 -20.13
CA VAL A 61 -8.19 26.84 -20.72
C VAL A 61 -8.28 26.95 -22.25
N ASN A 62 -8.95 25.99 -22.88
CA ASN A 62 -9.17 25.96 -24.33
C ASN A 62 -10.57 26.44 -24.76
N CYS A 63 -11.40 26.93 -23.84
CA CYS A 63 -12.71 27.45 -24.17
C CYS A 63 -12.61 28.74 -25.00
N LEU A 64 -13.45 28.86 -26.02
CA LEU A 64 -13.48 30.02 -26.93
C LEU A 64 -14.27 31.21 -26.39
N ASP A 65 -14.98 31.05 -25.27
CA ASP A 65 -15.78 32.13 -24.68
C ASP A 65 -14.86 33.31 -24.27
N PRO A 66 -15.15 34.56 -24.68
CA PRO A 66 -14.27 35.70 -24.40
C PRO A 66 -14.15 36.01 -22.90
N ASP A 67 -15.18 35.70 -22.10
CA ASP A 67 -15.15 35.92 -20.65
C ASP A 67 -14.50 34.72 -19.92
N PRO A 68 -13.33 34.90 -19.27
CA PRO A 68 -12.70 33.83 -18.49
C PRO A 68 -13.58 33.30 -17.34
N ALA A 69 -14.49 34.11 -16.79
CA ALA A 69 -15.36 33.68 -15.71
C ALA A 69 -16.47 32.72 -16.17
N ALA A 70 -16.85 32.79 -17.44
CA ALA A 70 -17.82 31.91 -18.08
C ALA A 70 -17.21 30.60 -18.63
N ARG A 71 -15.89 30.39 -18.50
CA ARG A 71 -15.20 29.17 -18.99
C ARG A 71 -15.23 28.04 -17.95
N PRO A 72 -15.53 26.79 -18.34
CA PRO A 72 -15.95 26.33 -19.67
C PRO A 72 -17.43 26.65 -19.92
N CYS A 73 -17.77 27.09 -21.13
CA CYS A 73 -19.14 27.50 -21.48
C CYS A 73 -20.05 26.34 -21.94
N ASP A 74 -19.49 25.15 -22.14
CA ASP A 74 -20.14 23.92 -22.61
C ASP A 74 -20.91 23.99 -23.95
N ARG A 75 -20.75 25.08 -24.71
CA ARG A 75 -21.45 25.32 -25.99
C ARG A 75 -20.53 25.56 -27.19
N CYS A 76 -19.27 25.96 -26.97
CA CYS A 76 -18.32 26.20 -28.06
C CYS A 76 -17.74 24.89 -28.62
N GLU A 77 -17.20 24.95 -29.84
CA GLU A 77 -16.65 23.79 -30.54
C GLU A 77 -15.60 23.04 -29.72
N ASN A 78 -14.69 23.74 -29.05
CA ASN A 78 -13.67 23.13 -28.19
C ASN A 78 -14.29 22.44 -26.97
N CYS A 79 -15.29 23.05 -26.33
CA CYS A 79 -15.98 22.42 -25.19
C CYS A 79 -16.73 21.14 -25.60
N LEU A 80 -17.41 21.18 -26.74
CA LEU A 80 -18.12 20.03 -27.29
C LEU A 80 -17.15 18.92 -27.71
N ALA A 81 -16.04 19.27 -28.36
CA ALA A 81 -15.01 18.33 -28.75
C ALA A 81 -14.36 17.60 -27.55
N VAL A 82 -14.11 18.33 -26.45
CA VAL A 82 -13.59 17.73 -25.21
C VAL A 82 -14.64 16.79 -24.59
N ARG A 83 -15.91 17.18 -24.56
CA ARG A 83 -17.01 16.36 -24.04
C ARG A 83 -17.14 15.04 -24.81
N GLU A 84 -17.02 15.11 -26.13
CA GLU A 84 -17.11 13.96 -27.04
C GLU A 84 -15.81 13.13 -27.10
N GLY A 85 -14.73 13.57 -26.43
CA GLY A 85 -13.45 12.87 -26.41
C GLY A 85 -12.67 12.90 -27.73
N ARG A 86 -12.95 13.88 -28.60
CA ARG A 86 -12.31 14.04 -29.92
C ARG A 86 -11.35 15.23 -30.01
N PHE A 87 -11.08 15.89 -28.88
CA PHE A 87 -10.21 17.07 -28.84
C PHE A 87 -8.74 16.67 -28.87
N LEU A 88 -8.05 16.98 -29.97
CA LEU A 88 -6.68 16.51 -30.24
C LEU A 88 -5.63 17.07 -29.28
N ASP A 89 -5.86 18.27 -28.74
CA ASP A 89 -4.95 18.93 -27.80
C ASP A 89 -5.19 18.56 -26.34
N LEU A 90 -6.06 17.57 -26.08
CA LEU A 90 -6.21 16.92 -24.79
C LEU A 90 -5.70 15.49 -24.91
N ILE A 91 -4.58 15.22 -24.27
CA ILE A 91 -3.93 13.91 -24.30
C ILE A 91 -4.01 13.30 -22.91
N GLU A 92 -4.73 12.19 -22.79
CA GLU A 92 -4.89 11.46 -21.54
C GLU A 92 -4.06 10.19 -21.58
N ILE A 93 -3.17 10.04 -20.60
CA ILE A 93 -2.25 8.91 -20.47
C ILE A 93 -2.51 8.27 -19.12
N ASP A 94 -2.86 6.99 -19.13
CA ASP A 94 -2.88 6.18 -17.93
C ASP A 94 -1.47 5.62 -17.70
N ALA A 95 -0.81 6.10 -16.65
CA ALA A 95 0.55 5.68 -16.31
C ALA A 95 0.60 4.22 -15.86
N ALA A 96 -0.50 3.62 -15.39
CA ALA A 96 -0.53 2.20 -15.06
C ALA A 96 -0.35 1.32 -16.32
N SER A 97 -0.83 1.81 -17.47
CA SER A 97 -0.75 1.12 -18.76
C SER A 97 0.49 1.53 -19.57
N ASN A 98 1.06 2.71 -19.31
CA ASN A 98 2.19 3.30 -20.04
C ASN A 98 3.34 3.62 -19.07
N THR A 99 3.89 2.59 -18.43
CA THR A 99 4.94 2.74 -17.40
C THR A 99 6.36 2.87 -17.95
N SER A 100 6.55 2.60 -19.25
CA SER A 100 7.88 2.47 -19.85
C SER A 100 8.56 3.84 -20.02
N VAL A 101 9.89 3.83 -20.08
CA VAL A 101 10.67 5.05 -20.28
C VAL A 101 10.51 5.55 -21.72
N GLU A 102 10.32 4.61 -22.65
CA GLU A 102 10.11 4.84 -24.07
C GLU A 102 8.81 5.63 -24.31
N ASP A 103 7.69 5.23 -23.71
CA ASP A 103 6.40 5.94 -23.84
C ASP A 103 6.52 7.41 -23.42
N VAL A 104 7.28 7.66 -22.35
CA VAL A 104 7.50 8.99 -21.80
C VAL A 104 8.50 9.81 -22.62
N ARG A 105 9.46 9.17 -23.28
CA ARG A 105 10.35 9.83 -24.25
C ARG A 105 9.58 10.25 -25.49
N ASP A 106 8.74 9.36 -26.01
CA ASP A 106 7.86 9.68 -27.14
C ASP A 106 6.91 10.81 -26.80
N LEU A 107 6.40 10.83 -25.56
CA LEU A 107 5.60 11.93 -25.03
C LEU A 107 6.38 13.24 -25.06
N ARG A 108 7.57 13.27 -24.45
CA ARG A 108 8.44 14.45 -24.39
C ARG A 108 8.73 15.00 -25.78
N ASP A 109 9.03 14.14 -26.75
CA ASP A 109 9.35 14.57 -28.10
C ASP A 109 8.11 15.20 -28.78
N LYS A 110 6.90 14.69 -28.47
CA LYS A 110 5.61 15.23 -28.94
C LYS A 110 5.17 16.53 -28.24
N VAL A 111 5.73 16.86 -27.09
CA VAL A 111 5.38 18.05 -26.29
C VAL A 111 5.83 19.34 -26.97
N ASN A 112 6.90 19.28 -27.76
CA ASN A 112 7.45 20.46 -28.45
C ASN A 112 6.59 20.94 -29.63
N PHE A 113 5.65 20.13 -30.13
CA PHE A 113 4.76 20.55 -31.21
C PHE A 113 3.65 21.47 -30.69
N ALA A 114 3.34 22.51 -31.47
CA ALA A 114 2.26 23.46 -31.18
C ALA A 114 0.88 22.77 -31.13
N PRO A 115 -0.11 23.36 -30.43
CA PRO A 115 -1.48 22.85 -30.41
C PRO A 115 -2.13 22.95 -31.80
N SER A 116 -3.06 22.05 -32.10
CA SER A 116 -3.73 21.95 -33.41
C SER A 116 -4.99 22.81 -33.50
N GLN A 117 -5.78 22.89 -32.43
CA GLN A 117 -7.09 23.55 -32.35
C GLN A 117 -7.20 24.50 -31.15
N GLY A 118 -6.60 24.12 -30.02
CA GLY A 118 -6.66 24.85 -28.76
C GLY A 118 -5.60 25.93 -28.61
N LYS A 119 -5.70 26.68 -27.51
CA LYS A 119 -4.64 27.60 -27.06
C LYS A 119 -3.52 26.84 -26.34
N TYR A 120 -3.88 25.77 -25.64
CA TYR A 120 -2.98 24.93 -24.86
C TYR A 120 -3.14 23.46 -25.23
N LYS A 121 -2.00 22.76 -25.26
CA LYS A 121 -1.93 21.30 -25.32
C LYS A 121 -1.82 20.76 -23.90
N VAL A 122 -2.86 20.06 -23.47
CA VAL A 122 -3.02 19.61 -22.08
C VAL A 122 -2.75 18.11 -21.99
N TYR A 123 -1.78 17.75 -21.16
CA TYR A 123 -1.39 16.37 -20.89
C TYR A 123 -1.89 15.96 -19.51
N ILE A 124 -2.89 15.07 -19.46
CA ILE A 124 -3.37 14.47 -18.21
C ILE A 124 -2.66 13.12 -18.04
N ILE A 125 -1.85 12.99 -17.01
CA ILE A 125 -1.20 11.72 -16.65
C ILE A 125 -1.88 11.19 -15.39
N ASP A 126 -2.77 10.21 -15.56
CA ASP A 126 -3.48 9.56 -14.46
C ASP A 126 -2.62 8.46 -13.83
N GLU A 127 -2.82 8.25 -12.54
CA GLU A 127 -2.02 7.36 -11.68
C GLU A 127 -0.50 7.51 -11.86
N VAL A 128 -0.01 8.76 -11.93
CA VAL A 128 1.40 9.09 -12.23
C VAL A 128 2.42 8.41 -11.30
N HIS A 129 2.01 8.00 -10.09
CA HIS A 129 2.85 7.25 -9.16
C HIS A 129 3.27 5.86 -9.68
N MET A 130 2.61 5.36 -10.72
CA MET A 130 2.94 4.11 -11.40
C MET A 130 4.12 4.25 -12.37
N LEU A 131 4.54 5.48 -12.71
CA LEU A 131 5.70 5.69 -13.57
C LEU A 131 6.99 5.19 -12.91
N SER A 132 7.87 4.62 -13.73
CA SER A 132 9.22 4.27 -13.30
C SER A 132 10.04 5.52 -12.93
N THR A 133 11.06 5.37 -12.09
CA THR A 133 11.98 6.46 -11.73
C THR A 133 12.68 7.05 -12.96
N ALA A 134 13.03 6.22 -13.93
CA ALA A 134 13.62 6.65 -15.18
C ALA A 134 12.64 7.45 -16.05
N ALA A 135 11.35 7.09 -16.06
CA ALA A 135 10.30 7.86 -16.73
C ALA A 135 10.11 9.24 -16.07
N PHE A 136 10.07 9.32 -14.73
CA PHE A 136 10.04 10.61 -14.02
C PHE A 136 11.21 11.51 -14.40
N ASN A 137 12.44 10.97 -14.44
CA ASN A 137 13.62 11.74 -14.82
C ASN A 137 13.55 12.25 -16.26
N ALA A 138 12.93 11.48 -17.17
CA ALA A 138 12.72 11.93 -18.54
C ALA A 138 11.73 13.11 -18.64
N LEU A 139 10.75 13.20 -17.72
CA LEU A 139 9.80 14.31 -17.64
C LEU A 139 10.37 15.56 -16.97
N LEU A 140 11.37 15.43 -16.07
CA LEU A 140 11.88 16.56 -15.28
C LEU A 140 12.32 17.75 -16.14
N LYS A 141 13.07 17.50 -17.23
CA LYS A 141 13.51 18.58 -18.12
C LYS A 141 12.33 19.36 -18.72
N THR A 142 11.26 18.65 -19.06
CA THR A 142 10.04 19.24 -19.64
C THR A 142 9.20 19.97 -18.59
N LEU A 143 9.22 19.51 -17.34
CA LEU A 143 8.57 20.19 -16.22
C LEU A 143 9.36 21.42 -15.75
N GLU A 144 10.68 21.44 -15.94
CA GLU A 144 11.56 22.58 -15.64
C GLU A 144 11.41 23.70 -16.66
N GLU A 145 11.44 23.36 -17.95
CA GLU A 145 11.39 24.30 -19.05
C GLU A 145 10.26 23.92 -20.03
N PRO A 146 8.98 23.98 -19.60
CA PRO A 146 7.86 23.61 -20.46
C PRO A 146 7.66 24.66 -21.56
N PRO A 147 7.28 24.22 -22.78
CA PRO A 147 6.79 25.15 -23.79
C PRO A 147 5.58 25.94 -23.30
N SER A 148 5.45 27.21 -23.69
CA SER A 148 4.41 28.12 -23.18
C SER A 148 2.98 27.68 -23.50
N HIS A 149 2.80 26.81 -24.49
CA HIS A 149 1.51 26.25 -24.90
C HIS A 149 1.19 24.91 -24.22
N VAL A 150 2.01 24.42 -23.30
CA VAL A 150 1.85 23.09 -22.69
C VAL A 150 1.40 23.21 -21.23
N ILE A 151 0.42 22.38 -20.85
CA ILE A 151 -0.02 22.24 -19.47
C ILE A 151 -0.01 20.76 -19.09
N PHE A 152 0.71 20.41 -18.03
CA PHE A 152 0.68 19.08 -17.42
C PHE A 152 -0.31 19.05 -16.26
N VAL A 153 -1.12 18.00 -16.20
CA VAL A 153 -1.95 17.67 -15.04
C VAL A 153 -1.66 16.25 -14.61
N LEU A 154 -0.94 16.12 -13.51
CA LEU A 154 -0.54 14.84 -12.93
C LEU A 154 -1.56 14.45 -11.87
N ALA A 155 -2.19 13.29 -11.98
CA ALA A 155 -3.13 12.78 -10.98
C ALA A 155 -2.56 11.55 -10.27
N THR A 156 -2.70 11.49 -8.94
CA THR A 156 -2.20 10.36 -8.15
C THR A 156 -3.06 10.07 -6.91
N THR A 157 -3.21 8.79 -6.56
CA THR A 157 -3.70 8.36 -5.25
C THR A 157 -2.62 8.28 -4.16
N GLU A 158 -1.36 8.19 -4.54
CA GLU A 158 -0.23 7.93 -3.64
C GLU A 158 0.83 9.04 -3.78
N ILE A 159 0.57 10.18 -3.16
CA ILE A 159 1.47 11.34 -3.28
C ILE A 159 2.88 11.09 -2.74
N HIS A 160 3.02 10.23 -1.72
CA HIS A 160 4.30 9.91 -1.09
C HIS A 160 5.26 9.13 -2.02
N LYS A 161 4.74 8.54 -3.10
CA LYS A 161 5.55 7.89 -4.14
C LYS A 161 6.10 8.88 -5.17
N ILE A 162 5.63 10.12 -5.17
CA ILE A 162 6.06 11.14 -6.14
C ILE A 162 7.39 11.75 -5.69
N PRO A 163 8.42 11.80 -6.56
CA PRO A 163 9.70 12.42 -6.22
C PRO A 163 9.54 13.88 -5.83
N ALA A 164 10.27 14.32 -4.79
CA ALA A 164 10.26 15.71 -4.33
C ALA A 164 10.64 16.71 -5.45
N THR A 165 11.47 16.29 -6.40
CA THR A 165 11.85 17.06 -7.60
C THR A 165 10.67 17.37 -8.52
N VAL A 166 9.66 16.49 -8.59
CA VAL A 166 8.42 16.74 -9.34
C VAL A 166 7.48 17.61 -8.52
N LEU A 167 7.36 17.32 -7.21
CA LEU A 167 6.51 18.07 -6.29
C LEU A 167 6.85 19.57 -6.27
N SER A 168 8.14 19.92 -6.29
CA SER A 168 8.59 21.32 -6.24
C SER A 168 8.27 22.13 -7.51
N ARG A 169 7.91 21.46 -8.61
CA ARG A 169 7.64 22.08 -9.92
C ARG A 169 6.16 22.07 -10.29
N CYS A 170 5.31 21.50 -9.45
CA CYS A 170 3.88 21.42 -9.70
C CYS A 170 3.10 22.26 -8.69
N GLN A 171 2.01 22.89 -9.14
CA GLN A 171 1.01 23.43 -8.24
C GLN A 171 0.18 22.26 -7.66
N ARG A 172 0.33 22.00 -6.36
CA ARG A 172 -0.35 20.90 -5.66
C ARG A 172 -1.77 21.27 -5.28
N HIS A 173 -2.70 20.37 -5.58
CA HIS A 173 -4.08 20.43 -5.11
C HIS A 173 -4.49 19.10 -4.48
N GLU A 174 -4.94 19.16 -3.24
CA GLU A 174 -5.37 18.00 -2.47
C GLU A 174 -6.87 17.79 -2.54
N PHE A 175 -7.26 16.58 -2.88
CA PHE A 175 -8.64 16.14 -2.96
C PHE A 175 -8.98 15.36 -1.69
N ARG A 176 -10.07 15.76 -1.03
CA ARG A 176 -10.58 15.06 0.16
C ARG A 176 -11.57 13.97 -0.21
N ARG A 177 -11.79 13.02 0.70
CA ARG A 177 -12.96 12.12 0.59
C ARG A 177 -14.23 12.94 0.69
N LEU A 178 -15.25 12.55 -0.07
CA LEU A 178 -16.58 13.13 0.10
C LEU A 178 -17.22 12.55 1.37
N SER A 179 -17.99 13.39 2.06
CA SER A 179 -18.86 12.97 3.15
C SER A 179 -20.02 12.11 2.62
N VAL A 180 -20.63 11.32 3.50
CA VAL A 180 -21.81 10.51 3.15
C VAL A 180 -22.94 11.41 2.65
N ALA A 181 -23.18 12.55 3.31
CA ALA A 181 -24.21 13.51 2.91
C ALA A 181 -23.98 14.09 1.50
N GLU A 182 -22.74 14.45 1.15
CA GLU A 182 -22.37 14.92 -0.20
C GLU A 182 -22.64 13.85 -1.27
N ILE A 183 -22.34 12.59 -0.98
CA ILE A 183 -22.59 11.47 -1.90
C ILE A 183 -24.09 11.20 -2.03
N VAL A 184 -24.82 11.10 -0.91
CA VAL A 184 -26.27 10.84 -0.90
C VAL A 184 -27.00 11.89 -1.73
N GLY A 185 -26.73 13.18 -1.49
CA GLY A 185 -27.38 14.25 -2.26
C GLY A 185 -27.07 14.20 -3.76
N GLN A 186 -25.95 13.61 -4.18
CA GLN A 186 -25.67 13.38 -5.59
C GLN A 186 -26.38 12.13 -6.13
N LEU A 187 -26.47 11.06 -5.35
CA LEU A 187 -27.21 9.86 -5.73
C LEU A 187 -28.71 10.14 -5.88
N GLU A 188 -29.29 10.96 -5.00
CA GLU A 188 -30.69 11.42 -5.08
C GLU A 188 -30.96 12.14 -6.41
N ARG A 189 -30.12 13.11 -6.79
CA ARG A 189 -30.25 13.81 -8.08
C ARG A 189 -30.15 12.88 -9.28
N ILE A 190 -29.29 11.86 -9.21
CA ILE A 190 -29.16 10.88 -10.30
C ILE A 190 -30.40 9.99 -10.33
N ALA A 191 -30.88 9.52 -9.18
CA ALA A 191 -32.08 8.71 -9.07
C ALA A 191 -33.32 9.45 -9.62
N GLU A 192 -33.48 10.74 -9.29
CA GLU A 192 -34.56 11.57 -9.83
C GLU A 192 -34.48 11.70 -11.36
N LYS A 193 -33.30 11.95 -11.91
CA LYS A 193 -33.10 12.11 -13.37
C LYS A 193 -33.31 10.81 -14.15
N GLU A 194 -32.92 9.68 -13.58
CA GLU A 194 -33.13 8.35 -14.16
C GLU A 194 -34.52 7.77 -13.81
N ALA A 195 -35.36 8.51 -13.09
CA ALA A 195 -36.67 8.09 -12.59
C ALA A 195 -36.62 6.77 -11.78
N LEU A 196 -35.56 6.59 -11.00
CA LEU A 196 -35.36 5.45 -10.11
C LEU A 196 -36.11 5.67 -8.80
N GLN A 197 -36.88 4.66 -8.36
CA GLN A 197 -37.49 4.64 -7.03
C GLN A 197 -36.46 4.15 -6.03
N ALA A 198 -35.90 5.06 -5.22
CA ALA A 198 -34.87 4.73 -4.23
C ALA A 198 -35.23 5.22 -2.82
N GLU A 199 -35.06 4.36 -1.83
CA GLU A 199 -35.21 4.70 -0.41
C GLU A 199 -33.98 5.45 0.11
N ALA A 200 -34.19 6.46 0.97
CA ALA A 200 -33.09 7.26 1.54
C ALA A 200 -32.06 6.40 2.32
N GLU A 201 -32.53 5.38 3.04
CA GLU A 201 -31.65 4.46 3.77
C GLU A 201 -30.80 3.60 2.82
N ALA A 202 -31.36 3.20 1.67
CA ALA A 202 -30.66 2.45 0.64
C ALA A 202 -29.53 3.29 0.01
N LEU A 203 -29.81 4.56 -0.32
CA LEU A 203 -28.79 5.50 -0.83
C LEU A 203 -27.70 5.77 0.20
N THR A 204 -28.07 5.89 1.48
CA THR A 204 -27.12 6.05 2.59
C THR A 204 -26.19 4.84 2.72
N LEU A 205 -26.72 3.62 2.58
CA LEU A 205 -25.92 2.40 2.59
C LEU A 205 -24.93 2.36 1.41
N ILE A 206 -25.38 2.70 0.21
CA ILE A 206 -24.52 2.81 -0.99
C ILE A 206 -23.40 3.83 -0.75
N ALA A 207 -23.73 5.01 -0.23
CA ALA A 207 -22.77 6.07 0.04
C ALA A 207 -21.71 5.66 1.08
N ARG A 208 -22.12 4.96 2.15
CA ARG A 208 -21.20 4.40 3.15
C ARG A 208 -20.27 3.36 2.53
N GLN A 209 -20.81 2.45 1.71
CA GLN A 209 -20.02 1.41 1.05
C GLN A 209 -18.98 2.00 0.09
N ALA A 210 -19.30 3.12 -0.55
CA ALA A 210 -18.41 3.84 -1.45
C ALA A 210 -17.22 4.53 -0.76
N SER A 211 -17.19 4.60 0.58
CA SER A 211 -16.04 5.07 1.37
C SER A 211 -15.48 6.45 0.95
N GLY A 212 -16.35 7.36 0.50
CA GLY A 212 -15.98 8.70 0.06
C GLY A 212 -15.59 8.82 -1.42
N SER A 213 -15.78 7.77 -2.22
CA SER A 213 -15.58 7.74 -3.68
C SER A 213 -16.90 7.91 -4.43
N LEU A 214 -17.12 9.06 -5.06
CA LEU A 214 -18.36 9.31 -5.80
C LEU A 214 -18.47 8.39 -7.03
N ARG A 215 -17.36 8.09 -7.70
CA ARG A 215 -17.32 7.16 -8.83
C ARG A 215 -17.84 5.77 -8.42
N ASP A 216 -17.38 5.27 -7.28
CA ASP A 216 -17.77 3.94 -6.80
C ASP A 216 -19.23 3.98 -6.33
N ALA A 217 -19.68 5.04 -5.66
CA ALA A 217 -21.09 5.21 -5.27
C ALA A 217 -22.05 5.16 -6.47
N ILE A 218 -21.75 5.88 -7.55
CA ILE A 218 -22.58 5.88 -8.76
C ILE A 218 -22.54 4.50 -9.44
N SER A 219 -21.39 3.82 -9.41
CA SER A 219 -21.27 2.47 -9.98
C SER A 219 -22.10 1.44 -9.20
N LEU A 220 -22.13 1.56 -7.86
CA LEU A 220 -22.97 0.74 -7.01
C LEU A 220 -24.46 1.02 -7.24
N LEU A 221 -24.85 2.30 -7.41
CA LEU A 221 -26.22 2.67 -7.76
C LEU A 221 -26.63 2.06 -9.12
N ASP A 222 -25.76 2.14 -10.13
CA ASP A 222 -25.98 1.55 -11.47
C ASP A 222 -26.17 0.03 -11.39
N GLN A 223 -25.33 -0.65 -10.59
CA GLN A 223 -25.43 -2.09 -10.34
C GLN A 223 -26.76 -2.48 -9.69
N VAL A 224 -27.22 -1.72 -8.69
CA VAL A 224 -28.49 -2.01 -8.01
C VAL A 224 -29.69 -1.67 -8.92
N ALA A 225 -29.63 -0.55 -9.63
CA ALA A 225 -30.67 -0.14 -10.58
C ALA A 225 -30.85 -1.15 -11.73
N SER A 226 -29.78 -1.83 -12.14
CA SER A 226 -29.82 -2.87 -13.18
C SER A 226 -30.70 -4.07 -12.82
N ALA A 227 -31.10 -4.25 -11.55
CA ALA A 227 -32.06 -5.27 -11.15
C ALA A 227 -33.50 -4.99 -11.62
N GLY A 228 -33.81 -3.76 -12.05
CA GLY A 228 -35.14 -3.36 -12.52
C GLY A 228 -36.22 -3.33 -11.43
N LEU A 229 -35.82 -3.40 -10.16
CA LEU A 229 -36.68 -3.34 -8.99
C LEU A 229 -36.51 -2.00 -8.27
N PRO A 230 -37.48 -1.58 -7.43
CA PRO A 230 -37.28 -0.46 -6.53
C PRO A 230 -36.05 -0.66 -5.64
N ILE A 231 -35.24 0.39 -5.49
CA ILE A 231 -34.00 0.39 -4.73
C ILE A 231 -34.33 0.52 -3.25
N THR A 232 -34.67 -0.62 -2.65
CA THR A 232 -34.93 -0.75 -1.21
C THR A 232 -33.67 -1.08 -0.44
N LEU A 233 -33.67 -0.83 0.87
CA LEU A 233 -32.54 -1.19 1.74
C LEU A 233 -32.21 -2.69 1.65
N ALA A 234 -33.23 -3.55 1.63
CA ALA A 234 -33.06 -5.00 1.53
C ALA A 234 -32.41 -5.41 0.21
N LEU A 235 -32.82 -4.82 -0.91
CA LEU A 235 -32.23 -5.11 -2.22
C LEU A 235 -30.74 -4.73 -2.26
N VAL A 236 -30.40 -3.55 -1.75
CA VAL A 236 -28.99 -3.10 -1.66
C VAL A 236 -28.18 -4.07 -0.80
N GLN A 237 -28.72 -4.53 0.33
CA GLN A 237 -28.04 -5.48 1.20
C GLN A 237 -27.74 -6.81 0.50
N THR A 238 -28.72 -7.35 -0.20
CA THR A 238 -28.56 -8.60 -0.95
C THR A 238 -27.57 -8.45 -2.10
N LEU A 239 -27.66 -7.38 -2.89
CA LEU A 239 -26.82 -7.21 -4.09
C LEU A 239 -25.38 -6.80 -3.77
N LEU A 240 -25.18 -6.00 -2.72
CA LEU A 240 -23.84 -5.57 -2.31
C LEU A 240 -23.16 -6.57 -1.37
N GLY A 241 -23.86 -7.64 -0.98
CA GLY A 241 -23.35 -8.60 -0.01
C GLY A 241 -22.95 -7.89 1.29
N THR A 242 -23.79 -6.99 1.77
CA THR A 242 -23.56 -6.36 3.07
C THR A 242 -24.39 -7.08 4.11
N ALA A 243 -23.77 -7.44 5.23
CA ALA A 243 -24.49 -8.03 6.35
C ALA A 243 -25.58 -7.08 6.87
N ALA A 244 -26.56 -7.65 7.57
CA ALA A 244 -27.62 -6.87 8.18
C ALA A 244 -27.02 -5.83 9.17
N PRO A 245 -27.63 -4.65 9.34
CA PRO A 245 -27.12 -3.59 10.22
C PRO A 245 -26.95 -4.04 11.68
N THR A 246 -27.69 -5.07 12.08
CA THR A 246 -27.62 -5.65 13.43
C THR A 246 -26.50 -6.69 13.60
N SER A 247 -25.96 -7.26 12.51
CA SER A 247 -24.99 -8.35 12.58
C SER A 247 -23.69 -7.95 13.27
N VAL A 248 -23.18 -6.74 12.99
CA VAL A 248 -21.96 -6.26 13.65
C VAL A 248 -22.21 -6.00 15.14
N PRO A 249 -23.23 -5.22 15.56
CA PRO A 249 -23.55 -5.07 16.98
C PRO A 249 -23.77 -6.39 17.73
N GLU A 250 -24.50 -7.33 17.15
CA GLU A 250 -24.74 -8.66 17.75
C GLU A 250 -23.43 -9.46 17.91
N LEU A 251 -22.51 -9.35 16.94
CA LEU A 251 -21.19 -9.99 17.03
C LEU A 251 -20.38 -9.40 18.19
N ILE A 252 -20.36 -8.07 18.33
CA ILE A 252 -19.66 -7.40 19.43
C ILE A 252 -20.22 -7.80 20.80
N GLU A 253 -21.54 -7.92 20.92
CA GLU A 253 -22.19 -8.41 22.14
C GLU A 253 -21.82 -9.87 22.45
N SER A 254 -21.74 -10.72 21.42
CA SER A 254 -21.35 -12.12 21.57
C SER A 254 -19.88 -12.26 21.98
N LEU A 255 -19.00 -11.44 21.42
CA LEU A 255 -17.58 -11.38 21.81
C LEU A 255 -17.42 -10.92 23.27
N HIS A 256 -18.16 -9.90 23.71
CA HIS A 256 -18.16 -9.47 25.10
C HIS A 256 -18.62 -10.57 26.07
N GLY A 257 -19.66 -11.32 25.68
CA GLY A 257 -20.19 -12.44 26.45
C GLY A 257 -19.30 -13.70 26.43
N GLY A 258 -18.23 -13.73 25.63
CA GLY A 258 -17.37 -14.91 25.49
C GLY A 258 -18.01 -16.07 24.73
N ASP A 259 -19.11 -15.83 24.01
CA ASP A 259 -19.89 -16.89 23.34
C ASP A 259 -19.38 -17.13 21.91
N ALA A 260 -18.41 -18.05 21.80
CA ALA A 260 -17.83 -18.46 20.53
C ALA A 260 -18.86 -19.02 19.55
N SER A 261 -19.81 -19.84 20.04
CA SER A 261 -20.80 -20.49 19.19
C SER A 261 -21.73 -19.47 18.54
N ARG A 262 -22.22 -18.50 19.34
CA ARG A 262 -23.05 -17.41 18.83
C ARG A 262 -22.28 -16.49 17.89
N ALA A 263 -21.03 -16.14 18.21
CA ALA A 263 -20.21 -15.29 17.35
C ALA A 263 -19.96 -15.93 15.97
N LEU A 264 -19.60 -17.21 15.93
CA LEU A 264 -19.43 -17.96 14.69
C LEU A 264 -20.74 -18.10 13.91
N GLY A 265 -21.85 -18.36 14.61
CA GLY A 265 -23.18 -18.43 13.99
C GLY A 265 -23.62 -17.13 13.32
N ILE A 266 -23.22 -15.97 13.86
CA ILE A 266 -23.48 -14.65 13.22
C ILE A 266 -22.65 -14.49 11.94
N ILE A 267 -21.38 -14.89 11.95
CA ILE A 267 -20.53 -14.89 10.76
C ILE A 267 -21.13 -15.76 9.67
N HIS A 268 -21.46 -17.02 9.98
CA HIS A 268 -22.03 -17.95 9.00
C HIS A 268 -23.36 -17.44 8.46
N ARG A 269 -24.26 -16.95 9.33
CA ARG A 269 -25.53 -16.36 8.87
C ARG A 269 -25.32 -15.16 7.94
N ALA A 270 -24.34 -14.30 8.23
CA ALA A 270 -24.03 -13.17 7.36
C ALA A 270 -23.52 -13.64 5.98
N LEU A 271 -22.59 -14.60 5.96
CA LEU A 271 -22.02 -15.14 4.73
C LEU A 271 -23.03 -15.94 3.91
N ASP A 272 -23.85 -16.77 4.56
CA ASP A 272 -24.95 -17.52 3.93
C ASP A 272 -26.03 -16.58 3.37
N GLY A 273 -26.20 -15.41 4.00
CA GLY A 273 -27.01 -14.30 3.50
C GLY A 273 -26.40 -13.56 2.30
N GLY A 274 -25.25 -14.00 1.80
CA GLY A 274 -24.55 -13.43 0.65
C GLY A 274 -23.54 -12.33 1.00
N ALA A 275 -23.21 -12.14 2.29
CA ALA A 275 -22.26 -11.09 2.65
C ALA A 275 -20.84 -11.40 2.18
N ASP A 276 -20.14 -10.41 1.62
CA ASP A 276 -18.72 -10.55 1.32
C ASP A 276 -17.91 -10.55 2.63
N ALA A 277 -17.11 -11.59 2.85
CA ALA A 277 -16.36 -11.77 4.09
C ALA A 277 -15.39 -10.60 4.37
N ARG A 278 -14.77 -10.04 3.33
CA ARG A 278 -13.84 -8.91 3.48
C ARG A 278 -14.58 -7.62 3.76
N ALA A 279 -15.72 -7.38 3.10
CA ALA A 279 -16.58 -6.25 3.39
C ALA A 279 -17.11 -6.32 4.83
N PHE A 280 -17.56 -7.49 5.28
CA PHE A 280 -18.02 -7.70 6.65
C PHE A 280 -16.89 -7.48 7.66
N ALA A 281 -15.69 -8.01 7.41
CA ALA A 281 -14.51 -7.74 8.23
C ALA A 281 -14.21 -6.23 8.35
N ARG A 282 -14.27 -5.48 7.24
CA ARG A 282 -14.09 -4.02 7.25
C ARG A 282 -15.17 -3.30 8.07
N GLN A 283 -16.43 -3.72 7.95
CA GLN A 283 -17.52 -3.17 8.75
C GLN A 283 -17.30 -3.38 10.25
N ILE A 284 -16.80 -4.56 10.65
CA ILE A 284 -16.43 -4.85 12.04
C ILE A 284 -15.29 -3.94 12.49
N VAL A 285 -14.24 -3.77 11.67
CA VAL A 285 -13.12 -2.87 11.98
C VAL A 285 -13.57 -1.41 12.14
N ASP A 286 -14.42 -0.91 11.25
CA ASP A 286 -14.96 0.46 11.32
C ASP A 286 -15.82 0.67 12.57
N HIS A 287 -16.62 -0.34 12.96
CA HIS A 287 -17.41 -0.30 14.19
C HIS A 287 -16.52 -0.29 15.43
N LEU A 288 -15.52 -1.17 15.51
CA LEU A 288 -14.55 -1.22 16.62
C LEU A 288 -13.74 0.09 16.73
N ARG A 289 -13.33 0.68 15.59
CA ARG A 289 -12.72 2.01 15.54
C ARG A 289 -13.66 3.08 16.07
N SER A 290 -14.95 3.02 15.76
CA SER A 290 -15.95 3.96 16.28
C SER A 290 -16.07 3.83 17.80
N LEU A 291 -16.05 2.62 18.36
CA LEU A 291 -16.01 2.41 19.82
C LEU A 291 -14.76 3.04 20.44
N LEU A 292 -13.60 2.91 19.78
CA LEU A 292 -12.32 3.47 20.26
C LEU A 292 -12.36 5.00 20.26
N LEU A 293 -12.93 5.62 19.21
CA LEU A 293 -13.12 7.07 19.16
C LEU A 293 -14.04 7.58 20.27
N ILE A 294 -15.10 6.84 20.60
CA ILE A 294 -15.97 7.17 21.75
C ILE A 294 -15.19 7.09 23.06
N GLN A 295 -14.36 6.05 23.28
CA GLN A 295 -13.52 5.96 24.48
C GLN A 295 -12.57 7.16 24.63
N PHE A 296 -12.09 7.71 23.52
CA PHE A 296 -11.21 8.87 23.51
C PHE A 296 -11.95 10.22 23.47
N GLY A 297 -13.28 10.23 23.55
CA GLY A 297 -14.08 11.46 23.58
C GLY A 297 -14.29 12.13 22.21
N ASN A 298 -13.95 11.47 21.10
CA ASN A 298 -14.06 12.00 19.73
C ASN A 298 -15.31 11.49 19.00
N GLU A 299 -16.46 11.51 19.68
CA GLU A 299 -17.73 11.00 19.13
C GLU A 299 -18.28 11.84 17.95
N THR A 300 -17.84 13.09 17.82
CA THR A 300 -18.21 13.99 16.73
C THR A 300 -17.72 13.51 15.38
N GLU A 301 -16.63 12.74 15.33
CA GLU A 301 -16.02 12.20 14.10
C GLU A 301 -16.74 10.94 13.56
N ILE A 302 -17.78 10.47 14.26
CA ILE A 302 -18.53 9.27 13.90
C ILE A 302 -19.79 9.65 13.13
N ASP A 303 -19.87 9.18 11.88
CA ASP A 303 -21.01 9.40 10.98
C ASP A 303 -22.08 8.30 11.16
N ALA A 304 -22.87 8.43 12.24
CA ALA A 304 -23.91 7.47 12.62
C ALA A 304 -25.15 8.18 13.23
N THR A 305 -26.30 7.52 13.22
CA THR A 305 -27.53 8.07 13.81
C THR A 305 -27.41 8.22 15.33
N PRO A 306 -28.19 9.09 15.98
CA PRO A 306 -28.17 9.24 17.44
C PRO A 306 -28.43 7.92 18.19
N GLU A 307 -29.28 7.07 17.65
CA GLU A 307 -29.62 5.75 18.19
C GLU A 307 -28.43 4.79 18.10
N MET A 308 -27.77 4.71 16.94
CA MET A 308 -26.56 3.92 16.74
C MET A 308 -25.44 4.40 17.66
N LYS A 309 -25.26 5.73 17.80
CA LYS A 309 -24.30 6.33 18.74
C LYS A 309 -24.61 5.93 20.19
N ALA A 310 -25.87 5.93 20.59
CA ALA A 310 -26.28 5.48 21.93
C ALA A 310 -25.94 4.00 22.17
N GLN A 311 -26.13 3.13 21.18
CA GLN A 311 -25.72 1.72 21.26
C GLN A 311 -24.20 1.56 21.32
N MET A 312 -23.47 2.28 20.47
CA MET A 312 -22.00 2.29 20.46
C MET A 312 -21.43 2.76 21.80
N ARG A 313 -22.03 3.76 22.47
CA ARG A 313 -21.62 4.19 23.82
C ARG A 313 -21.76 3.07 24.86
N LYS A 314 -22.79 2.22 24.75
CA LYS A 314 -22.94 1.06 25.64
C LYS A 314 -21.84 0.04 25.36
N GLN A 315 -21.61 -0.28 24.09
CA GLN A 315 -20.61 -1.25 23.65
C GLN A 315 -19.17 -0.80 23.92
N ALA A 316 -18.88 0.50 23.85
CA ALA A 316 -17.58 1.06 24.16
C ALA A 316 -17.17 0.82 25.62
N ARG A 317 -18.11 0.53 26.52
CA ARG A 317 -17.83 0.18 27.92
C ARG A 317 -17.53 -1.31 28.15
N TYR A 318 -17.77 -2.16 27.15
CA TYR A 318 -17.56 -3.61 27.26
C TYR A 318 -16.10 -4.02 27.25
N PHE A 319 -15.24 -3.23 26.61
CA PHE A 319 -13.84 -3.57 26.39
C PHE A 319 -12.90 -2.53 26.97
N THR A 320 -11.74 -2.97 27.44
CA THR A 320 -10.62 -2.05 27.71
C THR A 320 -10.03 -1.56 26.39
N THR A 321 -9.34 -0.41 26.41
CA THR A 321 -8.65 0.11 25.22
C THR A 321 -7.63 -0.89 24.65
N ALA A 322 -6.92 -1.64 25.51
CA ALA A 322 -5.97 -2.67 25.07
C ALA A 322 -6.66 -3.81 24.33
N THR A 323 -7.77 -4.32 24.89
CA THR A 323 -8.59 -5.36 24.25
C THR A 323 -9.15 -4.88 22.91
N LEU A 324 -9.67 -3.65 22.87
CA LEU A 324 -10.25 -3.09 21.64
C LEU A 324 -9.22 -2.94 20.51
N LEU A 325 -7.98 -2.54 20.84
CA LEU A 325 -6.88 -2.52 19.88
C LEU A 325 -6.51 -3.91 19.36
N SER A 326 -6.52 -4.94 20.21
CA SER A 326 -6.30 -6.33 19.80
C SER A 326 -7.40 -6.82 18.86
N LEU A 327 -8.67 -6.53 19.16
CA LEU A 327 -9.81 -6.85 18.30
C LEU A 327 -9.68 -6.17 16.93
N ILE A 328 -9.34 -4.88 16.89
CA ILE A 328 -9.13 -4.15 15.63
C ILE A 328 -8.04 -4.82 14.80
N LYS A 329 -6.92 -5.23 15.41
CA LYS A 329 -5.82 -5.92 14.70
C LYS A 329 -6.26 -7.26 14.12
N ALA A 330 -6.97 -8.08 14.90
CA ALA A 330 -7.45 -9.39 14.47
C ALA A 330 -8.39 -9.29 13.26
N PHE A 331 -9.42 -8.43 13.35
CA PHE A 331 -10.37 -8.24 12.24
C PHE A 331 -9.78 -7.47 11.05
N HIS A 332 -8.81 -6.57 11.27
CA HIS A 332 -8.08 -5.93 10.18
C HIS A 332 -7.23 -6.93 9.39
N SER A 333 -6.60 -7.89 10.08
CA SER A 333 -5.91 -9.00 9.43
C SER A 333 -6.88 -9.77 8.52
N ALA A 334 -8.06 -10.13 9.01
CA ALA A 334 -9.11 -10.79 8.22
C ALA A 334 -9.59 -9.94 7.02
N ALA A 335 -9.61 -8.62 7.14
CA ALA A 335 -10.04 -7.71 6.07
C ALA A 335 -9.02 -7.53 4.94
N VAL A 336 -7.72 -7.73 5.24
CA VAL A 336 -6.60 -7.49 4.32
C VAL A 336 -5.97 -8.79 3.80
N ASP A 337 -6.03 -9.88 4.57
CA ASP A 337 -5.38 -11.14 4.20
C ASP A 337 -6.05 -11.79 2.98
N THR A 338 -5.33 -11.83 1.87
CA THR A 338 -5.75 -12.46 0.61
C THR A 338 -5.41 -13.95 0.55
N ARG A 339 -4.69 -14.50 1.54
CA ARG A 339 -4.21 -15.89 1.53
C ARG A 339 -5.33 -16.92 1.70
N ASN A 340 -6.47 -16.51 2.26
CA ASN A 340 -7.61 -17.39 2.55
C ASN A 340 -8.68 -17.38 1.44
N ALA A 341 -8.30 -17.13 0.18
CA ALA A 341 -9.24 -17.01 -0.95
C ALA A 341 -10.12 -18.27 -1.19
N TRP A 342 -9.67 -19.44 -0.74
CA TRP A 342 -10.35 -20.73 -0.88
C TRP A 342 -11.43 -20.98 0.19
N LEU A 343 -11.36 -20.30 1.34
CA LEU A 343 -12.39 -20.36 2.38
C LEU A 343 -12.61 -18.96 2.99
N PRO A 344 -13.57 -18.18 2.44
CA PRO A 344 -13.78 -16.79 2.85
C PRO A 344 -14.12 -16.60 4.34
N SER A 345 -14.75 -17.60 4.99
CA SER A 345 -15.11 -17.53 6.41
C SER A 345 -13.91 -17.66 7.34
N LEU A 346 -12.85 -18.37 6.94
CA LEU A 346 -11.73 -18.73 7.81
C LEU A 346 -11.06 -17.52 8.46
N GLY A 347 -10.87 -16.43 7.70
CA GLY A 347 -10.25 -15.21 8.24
C GLY A 347 -11.07 -14.61 9.39
N LEU A 348 -12.39 -14.59 9.26
CA LEU A 348 -13.30 -14.09 10.30
C LEU A 348 -13.37 -15.03 11.51
N GLU A 349 -13.38 -16.35 11.26
CA GLU A 349 -13.40 -17.37 12.31
C GLU A 349 -12.12 -17.31 13.17
N LEU A 350 -10.96 -17.19 12.53
CA LEU A 350 -9.67 -17.00 13.21
C LEU A 350 -9.65 -15.69 14.01
N ALA A 351 -10.16 -14.59 13.44
CA ALA A 351 -10.26 -13.32 14.13
C ALA A 351 -11.16 -13.39 15.37
N VAL A 352 -12.26 -14.15 15.34
CA VAL A 352 -13.10 -14.40 16.52
C VAL A 352 -12.34 -15.20 17.57
N ALA A 353 -11.63 -16.26 17.19
CA ALA A 353 -10.84 -17.04 18.13
C ALA A 353 -9.74 -16.20 18.81
N GLU A 354 -9.01 -15.38 18.05
CA GLU A 354 -8.02 -14.44 18.57
C GLU A 354 -8.65 -13.38 19.49
N ALA A 355 -9.81 -12.83 19.10
CA ALA A 355 -10.53 -11.84 19.90
C ALA A 355 -10.99 -12.42 21.24
N LEU A 356 -11.53 -13.62 21.27
CA LEU A 356 -11.97 -14.29 22.50
C LEU A 356 -10.79 -14.59 23.42
N ASN A 357 -9.64 -15.04 22.88
CA ASN A 357 -8.43 -15.22 23.67
C ASN A 357 -7.93 -13.90 24.28
N ALA A 358 -7.98 -12.80 23.53
CA ALA A 358 -7.60 -11.47 24.02
C ALA A 358 -8.56 -10.93 25.10
N ILE A 359 -9.81 -11.37 25.12
CA ILE A 359 -10.82 -10.99 26.12
C ILE A 359 -10.69 -11.85 27.39
N SER A 360 -10.48 -13.16 27.25
CA SER A 360 -10.34 -14.08 28.38
C SER A 360 -9.05 -13.88 29.19
N GLY A 361 -8.07 -13.12 28.67
CA GLY A 361 -6.88 -12.75 29.42
C GLY A 361 -5.98 -13.93 29.79
N GLU A 362 -6.10 -15.08 29.11
CA GLU A 362 -5.17 -16.17 29.33
C GLU A 362 -3.78 -15.76 28.81
N PRO A 363 -2.76 -15.68 29.69
CA PRO A 363 -1.41 -15.44 29.23
C PRO A 363 -1.01 -16.62 28.34
N GLN A 364 -0.47 -16.31 27.16
CA GLN A 364 0.26 -17.29 26.36
C GLN A 364 1.21 -18.06 27.28
N GLN A 365 0.86 -19.31 27.58
CA GLN A 365 1.74 -20.21 28.31
C GLN A 365 2.88 -20.56 27.36
N SER A 366 3.97 -19.81 27.45
CA SER A 366 5.28 -20.31 27.07
C SER A 366 5.48 -21.65 27.79
N PRO A 367 5.96 -22.72 27.13
CA PRO A 367 6.16 -24.00 27.78
C PRO A 367 7.20 -23.84 28.90
N LYS A 368 6.73 -23.71 30.14
CA LYS A 368 7.55 -23.76 31.34
C LYS A 368 7.91 -25.23 31.57
N THR A 369 9.15 -25.58 31.21
CA THR A 369 9.80 -26.78 31.70
C THR A 369 9.75 -26.80 33.22
N ALA A 370 8.93 -27.70 33.75
CA ALA A 370 8.89 -28.05 35.16
C ALA A 370 10.19 -28.74 35.55
N HIS A 371 10.88 -28.22 36.55
CA HIS A 371 11.32 -28.96 37.72
C HIS A 371 11.87 -28.00 38.78
N SER A 372 11.11 -27.83 39.85
CA SER A 372 11.68 -27.60 41.18
C SER A 372 11.93 -28.97 41.83
N PRO A 373 12.78 -29.01 42.86
CA PRO A 373 12.17 -29.22 44.16
C PRO A 373 12.61 -28.22 45.23
N ALA A 374 11.69 -28.07 46.16
CA ALA A 374 11.63 -27.19 47.32
C ALA A 374 12.86 -27.26 48.25
N SER A 375 13.14 -26.12 48.87
CA SER A 375 14.01 -25.96 50.04
C SER A 375 13.16 -25.98 51.31
N ALA A 376 13.54 -26.75 52.33
CA ALA A 376 13.27 -26.41 53.73
C ALA A 376 14.23 -27.10 54.73
N ALA A 377 14.75 -26.27 55.63
CA ALA A 377 15.18 -26.53 57.02
C ALA A 377 16.64 -26.95 57.35
N ARG A 378 17.38 -25.93 57.84
CA ARG A 378 18.20 -25.84 59.08
C ARG A 378 19.38 -26.81 59.33
N GLN A 379 20.61 -26.25 59.24
CA GLN A 379 21.70 -26.09 60.26
C GLN A 379 22.14 -27.29 61.16
N PRO A 380 23.39 -27.37 61.73
CA PRO A 380 24.62 -26.55 61.56
C PRO A 380 26.02 -27.28 61.75
N VAL A 381 27.12 -26.50 61.62
CA VAL A 381 28.51 -26.59 62.19
C VAL A 381 29.56 -27.65 61.68
N PRO A 382 30.90 -27.52 61.95
CA PRO A 382 31.94 -27.11 60.96
C PRO A 382 33.20 -28.05 60.95
N PRO A 383 34.43 -27.58 60.64
CA PRO A 383 35.29 -28.03 59.55
C PRO A 383 36.33 -29.12 59.95
N ASP A 384 36.88 -29.83 58.96
CA ASP A 384 38.34 -29.86 58.70
C ASP A 384 38.76 -30.89 57.63
N SER A 385 39.44 -30.37 56.61
CA SER A 385 40.74 -30.84 56.10
C SER A 385 40.90 -32.15 55.27
N VAL A 386 41.51 -31.93 54.08
CA VAL A 386 42.58 -32.71 53.41
C VAL A 386 42.27 -33.59 52.16
N LYS A 387 42.73 -33.04 51.00
CA LYS A 387 43.31 -33.62 49.74
C LYS A 387 42.44 -34.50 48.84
N ALA A 388 42.49 -34.49 47.50
CA ALA A 388 43.11 -33.77 46.37
C ALA A 388 42.63 -34.53 45.08
N PRO A 389 43.07 -34.28 43.82
CA PRO A 389 43.48 -33.07 43.10
C PRO A 389 42.69 -32.87 41.76
N GLY A 390 42.87 -31.72 41.09
CA GLY A 390 42.43 -31.49 39.70
C GLY A 390 43.60 -31.29 38.73
N PRO A 391 43.32 -31.03 37.43
CA PRO A 391 44.15 -30.19 36.57
C PRO A 391 43.30 -29.07 35.93
N LYS A 392 43.55 -27.79 36.23
CA LYS A 392 44.50 -26.83 35.63
C LYS A 392 44.19 -26.43 34.17
N VAL A 393 43.64 -25.22 34.07
CA VAL A 393 43.71 -24.26 32.96
C VAL A 393 44.95 -23.40 33.18
N GLU A 394 45.67 -23.04 32.10
CA GLU A 394 46.70 -22.00 32.14
C GLU A 394 46.67 -21.18 30.85
N ALA A 395 46.75 -19.87 31.02
CA ALA A 395 46.80 -18.84 30.00
C ALA A 395 48.08 -18.00 30.22
N ALA A 396 48.74 -17.55 29.14
CA ALA A 396 49.67 -16.42 29.10
C ALA A 396 49.98 -16.11 27.61
N GLN A 397 49.62 -14.95 27.06
CA GLN A 397 50.24 -13.61 27.09
C GLN A 397 51.27 -13.31 25.97
N HIS A 398 50.97 -12.19 25.28
CA HIS A 398 51.71 -11.22 24.44
C HIS A 398 53.06 -11.54 23.76
N SER A 399 53.17 -11.19 22.46
CA SER A 399 53.97 -10.02 21.99
C SER A 399 53.97 -9.95 20.45
N GLY A 400 54.08 -8.74 19.92
CA GLY A 400 54.07 -8.45 18.47
C GLY A 400 55.42 -8.65 17.79
N ALA A 401 55.37 -9.02 16.52
CA ALA A 401 56.41 -8.79 15.52
C ALA A 401 55.80 -8.96 14.12
N SER A 402 56.00 -7.99 13.22
CA SER A 402 55.89 -8.25 11.78
C SER A 402 57.04 -9.16 11.34
N PRO A 403 56.81 -10.07 10.39
CA PRO A 403 57.62 -10.05 9.18
C PRO A 403 56.84 -10.32 7.88
N SER A 404 57.52 -9.94 6.80
CA SER A 404 57.15 -10.05 5.38
C SER A 404 57.44 -11.48 4.82
N PRO A 405 57.46 -11.76 3.51
CA PRO A 405 56.45 -12.54 2.80
C PRO A 405 57.01 -13.83 2.14
N ALA A 406 56.39 -15.00 2.32
CA ALA A 406 56.46 -16.13 1.37
C ALA A 406 55.71 -17.35 1.92
N ASP A 407 54.48 -17.55 1.46
CA ASP A 407 53.96 -18.80 0.86
C ASP A 407 52.45 -18.64 0.67
N ARG A 408 52.02 -18.36 -0.57
CA ARG A 408 50.60 -18.32 -0.96
C ARG A 408 50.32 -19.47 -1.94
N PRO A 409 49.39 -20.41 -1.63
CA PRO A 409 48.65 -21.13 -2.66
C PRO A 409 47.72 -20.15 -3.41
N PRO A 410 47.25 -20.48 -4.63
CA PRO A 410 46.64 -19.50 -5.53
C PRO A 410 45.36 -18.93 -4.90
N VAL A 411 45.41 -17.66 -4.51
CA VAL A 411 44.24 -16.93 -4.04
C VAL A 411 43.39 -16.63 -5.27
N LEU A 412 42.31 -17.38 -5.48
CA LEU A 412 41.26 -17.00 -6.42
C LEU A 412 40.82 -15.58 -6.09
N SER A 413 41.01 -14.67 -7.04
CA SER A 413 40.64 -13.28 -6.89
C SER A 413 39.14 -13.09 -7.20
N LEU A 414 38.50 -12.12 -6.56
CA LEU A 414 37.11 -11.75 -6.84
C LEU A 414 36.91 -11.39 -8.33
N GLU A 415 37.93 -10.82 -8.96
CA GLU A 415 37.94 -10.42 -10.37
C GLU A 415 37.83 -11.63 -11.31
N GLU A 416 38.48 -12.75 -10.98
CA GLU A 416 38.38 -13.98 -11.77
C GLU A 416 36.97 -14.57 -11.72
N VAL A 417 36.32 -14.54 -10.55
CA VAL A 417 34.94 -15.00 -10.40
C VAL A 417 33.96 -14.07 -11.11
N GLN A 418 34.17 -12.75 -11.03
CA GLN A 418 33.36 -11.78 -11.76
C GLN A 418 33.50 -11.95 -13.27
N ARG A 419 34.69 -12.29 -13.78
CA ARG A 419 34.93 -12.53 -15.21
C ARG A 419 34.19 -13.78 -15.71
N VAL A 420 34.11 -14.83 -14.91
CA VAL A 420 33.48 -16.11 -15.29
C VAL A 420 31.96 -16.11 -14.98
N TRP A 421 31.48 -15.15 -14.18
CA TRP A 421 30.08 -15.03 -13.73
C TRP A 421 29.03 -15.04 -14.87
N PRO A 422 29.23 -14.32 -15.99
CA PRO A 422 28.26 -14.35 -17.10
C PRO A 422 28.13 -15.73 -17.74
N GLU A 423 29.24 -16.48 -17.80
CA GLU A 423 29.27 -17.81 -18.41
C GLU A 423 28.69 -18.88 -17.48
N VAL A 424 28.85 -18.74 -16.16
CA VAL A 424 28.17 -19.56 -15.14
C VAL A 424 26.65 -19.48 -15.32
N ARG A 425 26.13 -18.27 -15.47
CA ARG A 425 24.69 -18.03 -15.70
C ARG A 425 24.21 -18.66 -17.01
N LYS A 426 24.99 -18.53 -18.08
CA LYS A 426 24.67 -19.10 -19.40
C LYS A 426 24.60 -20.63 -19.35
N ARG A 427 25.46 -21.29 -18.55
CA ARG A 427 25.44 -22.75 -18.34
C ARG A 427 24.31 -23.23 -17.41
N LEU A 428 23.87 -22.40 -16.47
CA LEU A 428 22.76 -22.75 -15.57
C LEU A 428 21.38 -22.59 -16.23
N LYS A 429 21.25 -21.68 -17.20
CA LYS A 429 19.96 -21.36 -17.86
C LYS A 429 19.21 -22.55 -18.47
N PRO A 430 19.83 -23.53 -19.15
CA PRO A 430 19.11 -24.65 -19.78
C PRO A 430 18.58 -25.69 -18.77
N GLY A 431 19.21 -25.83 -17.59
CA GLY A 431 18.87 -26.85 -16.59
C GLY A 431 18.15 -26.31 -15.35
N HIS A 432 18.39 -25.05 -14.97
CA HIS A 432 17.84 -24.42 -13.76
C HIS A 432 17.45 -22.94 -14.01
N PRO A 433 16.32 -22.68 -14.70
CA PRO A 433 15.88 -21.31 -15.03
C PRO A 433 15.58 -20.45 -13.79
N SER A 434 15.05 -21.07 -12.73
CA SER A 434 14.76 -20.41 -11.45
C SER A 434 16.04 -19.95 -10.75
N THR A 435 17.11 -20.76 -10.76
CA THR A 435 18.42 -20.41 -10.19
C THR A 435 19.08 -19.27 -10.96
N ASP A 436 19.02 -19.25 -12.30
CA ASP A 436 19.52 -18.10 -13.08
C ASP A 436 18.76 -16.80 -12.77
N GLY A 437 17.44 -16.87 -12.57
CA GLY A 437 16.62 -15.74 -12.14
C GLY A 437 17.04 -15.16 -10.78
N LEU A 438 17.37 -16.03 -9.82
CA LEU A 438 17.90 -15.63 -8.51
C LEU A 438 19.31 -15.03 -8.64
N LEU A 439 20.18 -15.65 -9.44
CA LEU A 439 21.54 -15.16 -9.68
C LEU A 439 21.58 -13.83 -10.45
N ASN A 440 20.56 -13.52 -11.26
CA ASN A 440 20.41 -12.21 -11.92
C ASN A 440 20.25 -11.07 -10.91
N SER A 441 19.68 -11.37 -9.75
CA SER A 441 19.40 -10.41 -8.68
C SER A 441 20.54 -10.31 -7.65
N CYS A 442 21.64 -11.03 -7.89
CA CYS A 442 22.79 -11.10 -6.99
C CYS A 442 24.08 -10.59 -7.64
N ARG A 443 25.05 -10.21 -6.81
CA ARG A 443 26.42 -9.95 -7.24
C ARG A 443 27.42 -10.65 -6.32
N PRO A 444 28.49 -11.25 -6.86
CA PRO A 444 29.59 -11.74 -6.03
C PRO A 444 30.32 -10.54 -5.43
N MET A 445 30.36 -10.50 -4.10
CA MET A 445 30.85 -9.35 -3.32
C MET A 445 32.26 -9.56 -2.80
N GLU A 446 32.56 -10.76 -2.30
CA GLU A 446 33.84 -11.06 -1.66
C GLU A 446 34.14 -12.56 -1.75
N ILE A 447 35.43 -12.91 -1.86
CA ILE A 447 35.93 -14.27 -1.64
C ILE A 447 36.80 -14.26 -0.40
N ARG A 448 36.49 -15.13 0.56
CA ARG A 448 37.32 -15.38 1.75
C ARG A 448 37.77 -16.84 1.74
N GLY A 449 38.99 -17.09 1.30
CA GLY A 449 39.51 -18.46 1.14
C GLY A 449 38.68 -19.23 0.11
N HIS A 450 37.92 -20.22 0.57
CA HIS A 450 37.01 -21.01 -0.27
C HIS A 450 35.55 -20.55 -0.20
N ASP A 451 35.23 -19.48 0.52
CA ASP A 451 33.87 -18.96 0.64
C ASP A 451 33.61 -17.81 -0.33
N LEU A 452 32.66 -18.01 -1.23
CA LEU A 452 32.09 -16.97 -2.11
C LEU A 452 30.86 -16.33 -1.44
N ILE A 453 30.92 -15.03 -1.21
CA ILE A 453 29.82 -14.26 -0.63
C ILE A 453 28.99 -13.61 -1.75
N LEU A 454 27.70 -13.97 -1.81
CA LEU A 454 26.72 -13.40 -2.75
C LEU A 454 25.80 -12.41 -2.05
N GLY A 455 25.77 -11.18 -2.56
CA GLY A 455 24.92 -10.11 -2.03
C GLY A 455 23.57 -10.04 -2.74
N PHE A 456 22.48 -9.97 -1.96
CA PHE A 456 21.10 -9.84 -2.43
C PHE A 456 20.43 -8.58 -1.88
N LYS A 457 19.48 -8.01 -2.63
CA LYS A 457 18.74 -6.79 -2.23
C LYS A 457 17.52 -7.05 -1.34
N SER A 458 17.10 -8.31 -1.18
CA SER A 458 15.90 -8.69 -0.44
C SER A 458 16.14 -9.98 0.33
N GLU A 459 15.69 -10.03 1.59
CA GLU A 459 15.75 -11.22 2.45
C GLU A 459 15.00 -12.41 1.84
N ILE A 460 13.90 -12.16 1.13
CA ILE A 460 13.09 -13.20 0.48
C ILE A 460 13.92 -13.90 -0.62
N VAL A 461 14.61 -13.13 -1.46
CA VAL A 461 15.43 -13.66 -2.56
C VAL A 461 16.66 -14.38 -2.03
N ARG A 462 17.28 -13.83 -0.98
CA ARG A 462 18.39 -14.47 -0.27
C ARG A 462 18.01 -15.81 0.36
N ALA A 463 16.85 -15.88 1.01
CA ALA A 463 16.34 -17.10 1.64
C ALA A 463 15.94 -18.18 0.61
N LEU A 464 15.47 -17.76 -0.56
CA LEU A 464 15.23 -18.68 -1.68
C LEU A 464 16.54 -19.22 -2.25
N MET A 465 17.54 -18.37 -2.49
CA MET A 465 18.84 -18.82 -2.99
C MET A 465 19.55 -19.77 -2.03
N ASP A 466 19.37 -19.60 -0.72
CA ASP A 466 20.05 -20.40 0.29
C ASP A 466 19.61 -21.87 0.35
N ARG A 467 18.56 -22.24 -0.40
CA ARG A 467 18.11 -23.62 -0.49
C ARG A 467 19.12 -24.47 -1.27
N PRO A 468 19.35 -25.73 -0.86
CA PRO A 468 20.32 -26.62 -1.52
C PRO A 468 19.99 -26.84 -3.01
N GLU A 469 18.71 -26.79 -3.38
CA GLU A 469 18.23 -26.87 -4.76
C GLU A 469 18.83 -25.81 -5.69
N HIS A 470 19.25 -24.65 -5.15
CA HIS A 470 19.83 -23.53 -5.91
C HIS A 470 21.34 -23.36 -5.67
N ILE A 471 21.83 -23.66 -4.46
CA ILE A 471 23.27 -23.61 -4.14
C ILE A 471 24.06 -24.72 -4.85
N GLU A 472 23.59 -25.97 -4.83
CA GLU A 472 24.37 -27.10 -5.36
C GLU A 472 24.64 -27.01 -6.87
N PRO A 473 23.65 -26.66 -7.73
CA PRO A 473 23.92 -26.46 -9.16
C PRO A 473 24.92 -25.33 -9.41
N THR A 474 24.80 -24.23 -8.66
CA THR A 474 25.70 -23.07 -8.78
C THR A 474 27.13 -23.45 -8.38
N ARG A 475 27.30 -24.21 -7.29
CA ARG A 475 28.59 -24.73 -6.84
C ARG A 475 29.23 -25.67 -7.87
N LYS A 476 28.44 -26.58 -8.45
CA LYS A 476 28.92 -27.54 -9.45
C LYS A 476 29.48 -26.84 -10.69
N VAL A 477 28.75 -25.85 -11.22
CA VAL A 477 29.21 -25.07 -12.38
C VAL A 477 30.45 -24.25 -12.05
N LEU A 478 30.53 -23.66 -10.85
CA LEU A 478 31.73 -22.94 -10.41
C LEU A 478 32.96 -23.85 -10.28
N LYS A 479 32.79 -25.07 -9.76
CA LYS A 479 33.85 -26.08 -9.66
C LYS A 479 34.35 -26.52 -11.04
N GLU A 480 33.44 -26.74 -11.99
CA GLU A 480 33.79 -27.10 -13.37
C GLU A 480 34.53 -25.99 -14.12
N MET A 481 34.25 -24.71 -13.81
CA MET A 481 34.86 -23.58 -14.52
C MET A 481 36.14 -23.04 -13.87
N LEU A 482 36.24 -23.08 -12.54
CA LEU A 482 37.37 -22.53 -11.79
C LEU A 482 38.33 -23.61 -11.27
N GLY A 483 37.95 -24.89 -11.35
CA GLY A 483 38.77 -26.02 -10.89
C GLY A 483 38.92 -26.11 -9.36
N VAL A 484 38.22 -25.25 -8.61
CA VAL A 484 38.29 -25.15 -7.15
C VAL A 484 36.91 -25.31 -6.54
N GLU A 485 36.84 -26.02 -5.43
CA GLU A 485 35.60 -26.20 -4.66
C GLU A 485 35.35 -24.95 -3.79
N LEU A 486 34.21 -24.30 -4.03
CA LEU A 486 33.80 -23.08 -3.34
C LEU A 486 32.52 -23.32 -2.53
N SER A 487 32.51 -22.85 -1.29
CA SER A 487 31.32 -22.73 -0.47
C SER A 487 30.61 -21.40 -0.78
N ILE A 488 29.28 -21.41 -0.90
CA ILE A 488 28.51 -20.20 -1.25
C ILE A 488 27.78 -19.75 0.00
N ARG A 489 27.94 -18.47 0.37
CA ARG A 489 27.22 -17.82 1.47
C ARG A 489 26.41 -16.64 0.94
N CYS A 490 25.11 -16.64 1.22
CA CYS A 490 24.20 -15.59 0.75
C CYS A 490 23.94 -14.57 1.87
N VAL A 491 24.13 -13.27 1.59
CA VAL A 491 23.91 -12.17 2.54
C VAL A 491 23.01 -11.09 1.93
N VAL A 492 22.27 -10.38 2.78
CA VAL A 492 21.47 -9.22 2.35
C VAL A 492 22.29 -7.94 2.45
N VAL A 493 22.19 -7.09 1.42
CA VAL A 493 22.95 -5.85 1.30
C VAL A 493 21.97 -4.68 1.16
N ASN A 494 22.13 -3.66 2.02
CA ASN A 494 21.35 -2.42 1.94
C ASN A 494 21.81 -1.54 0.76
N ALA A 495 20.98 -0.55 0.39
CA ALA A 495 21.08 0.26 -0.84
C ALA A 495 22.42 0.97 -1.13
N GLN A 496 23.39 0.96 -0.19
CA GLN A 496 24.72 1.56 -0.35
C GLN A 496 25.88 0.55 -0.48
N GLY A 497 25.62 -0.76 -0.54
CA GLY A 497 26.63 -1.71 -1.03
C GLY A 497 27.89 -1.90 -0.16
N LYS A 498 27.88 -1.52 1.13
CA LYS A 498 28.98 -1.79 2.08
C LYS A 498 28.46 -2.49 3.34
N LEU A 499 29.15 -3.56 3.74
CA LEU A 499 29.06 -4.19 5.06
C LEU A 499 30.29 -3.76 5.88
N PRO A 500 30.16 -3.23 7.12
CA PRO A 500 31.28 -3.15 8.04
C PRO A 500 31.61 -4.54 8.59
N PRO A 501 32.89 -4.94 8.66
CA PRO A 501 33.29 -6.18 9.30
C PRO A 501 33.17 -6.01 10.83
N HIS A 502 32.59 -6.99 11.52
CA HIS A 502 32.58 -7.19 12.99
C HIS A 502 31.29 -6.99 13.81
N ILE A 503 30.09 -6.85 13.22
CA ILE A 503 28.85 -6.84 14.03
C ILE A 503 28.06 -8.15 13.83
N PRO A 504 27.83 -8.98 14.88
CA PRO A 504 26.97 -10.15 14.79
C PRO A 504 25.51 -9.75 14.57
N ALA A 505 24.80 -10.52 13.74
CA ALA A 505 23.48 -10.17 13.19
C ALA A 505 22.36 -9.92 14.22
N ASN A 506 22.53 -10.34 15.48
CA ASN A 506 21.53 -10.18 16.55
C ASN A 506 21.89 -9.09 17.57
N SER A 507 22.73 -8.13 17.20
CA SER A 507 23.11 -6.99 18.05
C SER A 507 22.08 -5.86 18.01
N MET A 508 21.82 -5.19 19.14
CA MET A 508 21.03 -3.94 19.18
C MET A 508 21.55 -2.87 18.21
N VAL A 509 22.85 -2.87 17.93
CA VAL A 509 23.48 -1.94 16.99
C VAL A 509 23.07 -2.25 15.55
N ALA A 510 22.88 -3.52 15.21
CA ALA A 510 22.41 -3.93 13.89
C ALA A 510 20.93 -3.51 13.67
N GLU A 511 20.10 -3.64 14.71
CA GLU A 511 18.70 -3.21 14.66
C GLU A 511 18.59 -1.67 14.59
N ALA A 512 19.43 -0.94 15.33
CA ALA A 512 19.47 0.52 15.28
C ALA A 512 19.94 1.06 13.92
N LEU A 513 20.90 0.40 13.26
CA LEU A 513 21.33 0.72 11.89
C LEU A 513 20.24 0.42 10.86
N ASN A 514 19.49 -0.68 11.03
CA ASN A 514 18.37 -1.04 10.15
C ASN A 514 17.21 -0.05 10.24
N GLN A 515 17.01 0.59 11.39
CA GLN A 515 16.00 1.65 11.59
C GLN A 515 16.51 3.05 11.22
N GLY A 516 17.71 3.16 10.60
CA GLY A 516 18.24 4.43 10.07
C GLY A 516 19.12 5.22 11.04
N GLY A 517 19.58 4.61 12.14
CA GLY A 517 20.57 5.20 13.04
C GLY A 517 21.93 5.42 12.35
N LYS A 518 22.69 6.41 12.81
CA LYS A 518 24.07 6.67 12.38
C LYS A 518 25.03 6.46 13.55
N LEU A 519 26.13 5.76 13.31
CA LEU A 519 27.26 5.73 14.23
C LEU A 519 28.05 7.03 14.08
N VAL A 520 28.28 7.73 15.19
CA VAL A 520 29.21 8.87 15.26
C VAL A 520 30.35 8.42 16.18
N GLU A 521 31.56 8.36 15.65
CA GLU A 521 32.76 8.19 16.46
C GLU A 521 33.10 9.56 17.06
N GLU A 522 33.13 9.68 18.38
CA GLU A 522 33.77 10.82 19.05
C GLU A 522 35.28 10.56 19.07
N GLU A 523 36.06 11.50 18.52
CA GLU A 523 37.53 11.51 18.59
C GLU A 523 38.06 11.72 20.01
#